data_AF-A0AAU3VQJ6-F1
#
_entry.id   AF-A0AAU3VQJ6-F1
#
_cell.length_a   1.000
_cell.length_b   1.000
_cell.length_c   1.000
_cell.angle_alpha   90.00
_cell.angle_beta   90.00
_cell.angle_gamma   90.00
#
_symmetry.space_group_name_H-M   'P 1'
#
loop_
_entity.id
_entity.type
_entity.pdbx_description
1 polymer ?
#
loop_
_entity_poly.entity_id
_entity_poly.type
_entity_poly.pdbx_seq_one_letter_code
_entity_poly.pdbx_strand_id
1 'polypeptide(L)'
;MLLVAEAGLLVVLLVVAAVLASPADGGRAGRSLAVTCPDGSTVSTGPWPGLFYGLPILASLAVSTAVCLWSLTRIARRPGDEATRRNRALAIVAAWGLLVSVPLLGAASTASGALLGITCDGTGGRVGNWALWPTALIALVTVPWCLFTVISPKARGHR
;
A
#
# COMPACT_ATOMS: atom_id res chain seq x y z
N MET A 1 -8.87 0.46 12.83
CA MET A 1 -9.74 0.31 11.65
C MET A 1 -9.13 0.98 10.42
N LEU A 2 -8.68 2.24 10.51
CA LEU A 2 -8.02 2.95 9.40
C LEU A 2 -6.91 2.13 8.71
N LEU A 3 -5.92 1.61 9.46
CA LEU A 3 -4.82 0.84 8.88
C LEU A 3 -5.27 -0.46 8.17
N VAL A 4 -6.35 -1.09 8.64
CA VAL A 4 -6.94 -2.27 7.98
C VAL A 4 -7.63 -1.88 6.69
N ALA A 5 -8.30 -0.72 6.67
CA ALA A 5 -8.87 -0.17 5.45
C ALA A 5 -7.78 0.21 4.44
N GLU A 6 -6.66 0.80 4.87
CA GLU A 6 -5.49 1.07 4.01
C GLU A 6 -4.90 -0.22 3.43
N ALA A 7 -4.77 -1.27 4.25
CA ALA A 7 -4.28 -2.57 3.79
C ALA A 7 -5.22 -3.20 2.77
N GLY A 8 -6.53 -3.14 3.00
CA GLY A 8 -7.54 -3.60 2.04
C GLY A 8 -7.48 -2.80 0.74
N LEU A 9 -7.34 -1.48 0.83
CA LEU A 9 -7.24 -0.60 -0.33
C LEU A 9 -5.96 -0.85 -1.14
N LEU A 10 -4.84 -1.12 -0.48
CA LEU A 10 -3.60 -1.54 -1.14
C LEU A 10 -3.81 -2.85 -1.91
N VAL A 11 -4.47 -3.84 -1.32
CA VAL A 11 -4.77 -5.11 -1.99
C VAL A 11 -5.67 -4.87 -3.20
N VAL A 12 -6.74 -4.09 -3.06
CA VAL A 12 -7.65 -3.75 -4.16
C VAL A 12 -6.90 -3.04 -5.28
N LEU A 13 -6.07 -2.04 -4.95
CA LEU A 13 -5.26 -1.30 -5.92
C LEU A 13 -4.33 -2.24 -6.72
N LEU A 14 -3.64 -3.15 -6.03
CA LEU A 14 -2.73 -4.10 -6.68
C LEU A 14 -3.48 -5.13 -7.53
N VAL A 15 -4.66 -5.59 -7.11
CA VAL A 15 -5.51 -6.49 -7.89
C VAL A 15 -6.02 -5.78 -9.15
N VAL A 16 -6.51 -4.55 -9.04
CA VAL A 16 -6.97 -3.76 -10.19
C VAL A 16 -5.80 -3.49 -11.14
N ALA A 17 -4.64 -3.08 -10.63
CA ALA A 17 -3.45 -2.87 -11.44
C ALA A 17 -2.96 -4.15 -12.13
N ALA A 18 -3.12 -5.32 -11.49
CA ALA A 18 -2.82 -6.62 -12.05
C ALA A 18 -3.79 -7.00 -13.18
N VAL A 19 -5.10 -6.77 -13.00
CA VAL A 19 -6.14 -7.06 -14.00
C VAL A 19 -5.99 -6.16 -15.23
N LEU A 20 -5.64 -4.89 -15.02
CA LEU A 20 -5.48 -3.90 -16.10
C LEU A 20 -4.11 -3.99 -16.79
N ALA A 21 -3.18 -4.80 -16.30
CA ALA A 21 -1.89 -4.98 -16.94
C ALA A 21 -2.07 -5.65 -18.32
N SER A 22 -1.35 -5.16 -19.33
CA SER A 22 -1.51 -5.70 -20.68
C SER A 22 -1.08 -7.17 -20.79
N PRO A 23 -1.81 -7.98 -21.58
CA PRO A 23 -1.43 -9.34 -21.88
C PRO A 23 -0.10 -9.36 -22.65
N ALA A 24 0.69 -10.38 -22.38
CA ALA A 24 2.11 -10.40 -22.66
C ALA A 24 2.45 -10.78 -24.09
N ASP A 25 2.75 -9.79 -24.93
CA ASP A 25 3.49 -10.03 -26.15
C ASP A 25 4.99 -9.75 -25.88
N GLY A 26 5.74 -10.81 -25.50
CA GLY A 26 7.22 -10.74 -25.42
C GLY A 26 7.87 -10.88 -24.03
N GLY A 27 7.25 -11.59 -23.08
CA GLY A 27 7.95 -12.08 -21.87
C GLY A 27 8.23 -11.04 -20.77
N ARG A 28 7.65 -9.82 -20.85
CA ARG A 28 7.78 -8.76 -19.83
C ARG A 28 6.42 -8.33 -19.26
N ALA A 29 5.57 -9.30 -18.93
CA ALA A 29 4.25 -9.09 -18.35
C ALA A 29 4.28 -8.19 -17.10
N GLY A 30 3.35 -7.23 -17.02
CA GLY A 30 3.06 -6.50 -15.78
C GLY A 30 3.98 -5.33 -15.41
N ARG A 31 4.77 -4.78 -16.35
CA ARG A 31 5.67 -3.62 -16.13
C ARG A 31 5.14 -2.30 -16.69
N SER A 32 4.22 -2.38 -17.65
CA SER A 32 3.62 -1.23 -18.33
C SER A 32 2.13 -1.47 -18.51
N LEU A 33 1.38 -0.36 -18.50
CA LEU A 33 -0.01 -0.31 -18.94
C LEU A 33 0.00 0.04 -20.42
N ALA A 34 -0.59 -0.80 -21.28
CA ALA A 34 -0.86 -0.46 -22.67
C ALA A 34 -2.36 -0.24 -22.88
N VAL A 35 -2.71 0.91 -23.42
CA VAL A 35 -4.08 1.32 -23.74
C VAL A 35 -4.17 1.52 -25.24
N THR A 36 -5.18 0.91 -25.87
CA THR A 36 -5.51 1.15 -27.27
C THR A 36 -6.44 2.35 -27.35
N CYS A 37 -5.97 3.42 -28.00
CA CYS A 37 -6.71 4.64 -28.20
C CYS A 37 -7.75 4.49 -29.33
N PRO A 38 -8.78 5.35 -29.38
CA PRO A 38 -9.85 5.29 -30.40
C PRO A 38 -9.37 5.45 -31.85
N ASP A 39 -8.18 6.03 -32.04
CA ASP A 39 -7.50 6.19 -33.32
C ASP A 39 -6.73 4.92 -33.76
N GLY A 40 -6.82 3.84 -32.98
CA GLY A 40 -6.14 2.57 -33.23
C GLY A 40 -4.68 2.55 -32.77
N SER A 41 -4.14 3.66 -32.26
CA SER A 41 -2.79 3.68 -31.70
C SER A 41 -2.74 2.98 -30.35
N THR A 42 -1.64 2.27 -30.04
CA THR A 42 -1.43 1.66 -28.72
C THR A 42 -0.36 2.44 -27.99
N VAL A 43 -0.74 3.07 -26.88
CA VAL A 43 0.17 3.82 -26.01
C VAL A 43 0.52 2.94 -24.83
N SER A 44 1.83 2.78 -24.56
CA SER A 44 2.30 2.08 -23.37
C SER A 44 3.00 3.05 -22.42
N THR A 45 2.67 2.97 -21.13
CA THR A 45 3.27 3.81 -20.08
C THR A 45 3.70 2.94 -18.91
N GLY A 46 4.89 3.20 -18.38
CA GLY A 46 5.43 2.57 -17.19
C GLY A 46 6.22 3.58 -16.36
N PRO A 47 6.51 3.29 -15.08
CA PRO A 47 6.29 2.02 -14.39
C PRO A 47 4.83 1.84 -13.89
N TRP A 48 4.17 0.75 -14.28
CA TRP A 48 2.83 0.40 -13.79
C TRP A 48 2.95 -0.53 -12.57
N PRO A 49 2.19 -0.32 -11.47
CA PRO A 49 2.19 -1.18 -10.29
C PRO A 49 1.45 -2.52 -10.55
N GLY A 50 1.74 -3.17 -11.68
CA GLY A 50 1.21 -4.48 -12.04
C GLY A 50 1.89 -5.62 -11.26
N LEU A 51 1.55 -6.87 -11.61
CA LEU A 51 2.02 -8.08 -10.92
C LEU A 51 3.54 -8.13 -10.66
N PHE A 52 4.36 -7.60 -11.57
CA PHE A 52 5.82 -7.66 -11.45
C PHE A 52 6.35 -6.86 -10.23
N TYR A 53 5.68 -5.75 -9.89
CA TYR A 53 6.00 -4.93 -8.71
C TYR A 53 5.04 -5.18 -7.53
N GLY A 54 3.82 -5.65 -7.81
CA GLY A 54 2.79 -5.97 -6.82
C GLY A 54 3.04 -7.26 -6.04
N LEU A 55 3.61 -8.31 -6.66
CA LEU A 55 3.92 -9.57 -5.98
C LEU A 55 4.86 -9.41 -4.78
N PRO A 56 6.02 -8.72 -4.91
CA PRO A 56 6.90 -8.44 -3.78
C PRO A 56 6.20 -7.65 -2.67
N ILE A 57 5.31 -6.71 -3.03
CA ILE A 57 4.55 -5.91 -2.07
C ILE A 57 3.53 -6.79 -1.34
N LEU A 58 2.79 -7.64 -2.04
CA LEU A 58 1.82 -8.58 -1.45
C LEU A 58 2.51 -9.60 -0.54
N ALA A 59 3.67 -10.13 -0.95
CA ALA A 59 4.45 -11.05 -0.13
C ALA A 59 4.92 -10.36 1.17
N SER A 60 5.46 -9.13 1.05
CA SER A 60 5.88 -8.33 2.21
C SER A 60 4.70 -7.98 3.13
N LEU A 61 3.53 -7.69 2.56
CA LEU A 61 2.29 -7.44 3.30
C LEU A 61 1.84 -8.69 4.07
N ALA A 62 1.85 -9.86 3.42
CA ALA A 62 1.47 -11.12 4.04
C ALA A 62 2.41 -11.47 5.21
N VAL A 63 3.72 -11.36 4.99
CA VAL A 63 4.73 -11.62 6.03
C VAL A 63 4.59 -10.64 7.19
N SER A 64 4.47 -9.33 6.93
CA SER A 64 4.34 -8.32 7.98
C SER A 64 3.06 -8.49 8.78
N THR A 65 1.95 -8.84 8.13
CA THR A 65 0.66 -9.11 8.78
C THR A 65 0.73 -10.36 9.66
N ALA A 66 1.35 -11.43 9.18
CA ALA A 66 1.56 -12.65 9.96
C ALA A 66 2.44 -12.38 11.19
N VAL A 67 3.55 -11.65 11.04
CA VAL A 67 4.44 -11.28 12.16
C VAL A 67 3.71 -10.37 13.17
N CYS A 68 2.88 -9.44 12.69
CA CYS A 68 2.07 -8.56 13.53
C CYS A 68 1.06 -9.37 14.37
N LEU A 69 0.28 -10.24 13.73
CA LEU A 69 -0.68 -11.14 14.39
C LEU A 69 0.01 -12.06 15.41
N TRP A 70 1.15 -12.64 15.02
CA TRP A 70 1.93 -13.50 15.91
C TRP A 70 2.46 -12.73 17.14
N SER A 71 2.95 -11.51 16.94
CA SER A 71 3.44 -10.67 18.03
C SER A 71 2.30 -10.24 18.98
N LEU A 72 1.14 -9.88 18.43
CA LEU A 72 -0.05 -9.50 19.21
C LEU A 72 -0.61 -10.69 20.01
N THR A 73 -0.72 -11.87 19.39
CA THR A 73 -1.17 -13.08 20.09
C THR A 73 -0.21 -13.48 21.20
N ARG A 74 1.11 -13.36 20.98
CA ARG A 74 2.13 -13.60 22.01
C ARG A 74 2.00 -12.62 23.18
N ILE A 75 1.77 -11.34 22.91
CA ILE A 75 1.54 -10.32 23.95
C ILE A 75 0.24 -10.59 24.71
N ALA A 76 -0.81 -11.03 24.02
CA ALA A 76 -2.11 -11.30 24.64
C ALA A 76 -2.12 -12.53 25.55
N ARG A 77 -1.31 -13.53 25.23
CA ARG A 77 -1.17 -14.76 26.03
C ARG A 77 -0.25 -14.60 27.23
N ARG A 78 0.52 -13.51 27.34
CA ARG A 78 1.48 -13.31 28.43
C ARG A 78 0.80 -12.57 29.59
N PRO A 79 0.76 -13.13 30.81
CA PRO A 79 0.29 -12.41 31.98
C PRO A 79 1.26 -11.26 32.32
N GLY A 80 0.72 -10.09 32.61
CA GLY A 80 1.50 -8.90 32.92
C GLY A 80 0.66 -7.62 33.00
N ASP A 81 1.33 -6.51 33.28
CA ASP A 81 0.74 -5.17 33.36
C ASP A 81 0.09 -4.73 32.04
N GLU A 82 -1.18 -4.29 32.12
CA GLU A 82 -1.99 -3.91 30.96
C GLU A 82 -1.47 -2.64 30.27
N ALA A 83 -0.91 -1.69 31.03
CA ALA A 83 -0.34 -0.47 30.46
C ALA A 83 0.90 -0.78 29.60
N THR A 84 1.81 -1.61 30.10
CA THR A 84 2.97 -2.10 29.36
C THR A 84 2.57 -2.92 28.12
N ARG A 85 1.54 -3.76 28.25
CA ARG A 85 0.97 -4.57 27.15
C ARG A 85 0.39 -3.71 26.04
N ARG A 86 -0.47 -2.74 26.38
CA ARG A 86 -1.07 -1.80 25.43
C ARG A 86 0.00 -1.00 24.69
N ASN A 87 1.04 -0.56 25.40
CA ASN A 87 2.09 0.24 24.81
C ASN A 87 2.92 -0.54 23.78
N ARG A 88 3.23 -1.82 24.05
CA ARG A 88 3.91 -2.70 23.09
C ARG A 88 3.03 -3.02 21.89
N ALA A 89 1.75 -3.30 22.11
CA ALA A 89 0.79 -3.55 21.04
C ALA A 89 0.67 -2.34 20.09
N LEU A 90 0.61 -1.11 20.63
CA LEU A 90 0.57 0.11 19.83
C LEU A 90 1.83 0.31 18.97
N ALA A 91 3.02 0.00 19.49
CA ALA A 91 4.26 0.07 18.70
C ALA A 91 4.24 -0.92 17.53
N ILE A 92 3.78 -2.15 17.76
CA ILE A 92 3.69 -3.19 16.71
C ILE A 92 2.69 -2.79 15.63
N VAL A 93 1.51 -2.29 16.03
CA VAL A 93 0.48 -1.83 15.09
C VAL A 93 0.95 -0.62 14.29
N ALA A 94 1.69 0.31 14.92
CA ALA A 94 2.26 1.46 14.23
C ALA A 94 3.35 1.07 13.22
N ALA A 95 4.22 0.12 13.57
CA ALA A 95 5.23 -0.41 12.66
C ALA A 95 4.58 -1.15 11.47
N TRP A 96 3.52 -1.92 11.71
CA TRP A 96 2.73 -2.53 10.65
C TRP A 96 2.07 -1.48 9.75
N GLY A 97 1.52 -0.40 10.33
CA GLY A 97 0.97 0.72 9.57
C GLY A 97 1.97 1.34 8.60
N LEU A 98 3.20 1.62 9.04
CA LEU A 98 4.28 2.10 8.17
C LEU A 98 4.54 1.17 6.97
N LEU A 99 4.53 -0.16 7.19
CA LEU A 99 4.72 -1.15 6.14
C LEU A 99 3.56 -1.23 5.14
N VAL A 100 2.37 -0.74 5.50
CA VAL A 100 1.19 -0.68 4.64
C VAL A 100 1.13 0.66 3.89
N SER A 101 1.28 1.77 4.61
CA SER A 101 1.07 3.12 4.09
C SER A 101 2.18 3.53 3.10
N VAL A 102 3.43 3.09 3.30
CA VAL A 102 4.55 3.40 2.39
C VAL A 102 4.36 2.77 1.00
N PRO A 103 4.09 1.44 0.87
CA PRO A 103 3.78 0.86 -0.44
C PRO A 103 2.52 1.42 -1.08
N LEU A 104 1.50 1.75 -0.29
CA LEU A 104 0.27 2.36 -0.79
C LEU A 104 0.54 3.74 -1.41
N LEU A 105 1.34 4.58 -0.75
CA LEU A 105 1.76 5.87 -1.30
C LEU A 105 2.57 5.70 -2.60
N GLY A 106 3.51 4.75 -2.61
CA GLY A 106 4.32 4.45 -3.79
C GLY A 106 3.49 3.96 -4.97
N ALA A 107 2.60 3.00 -4.74
CA ALA A 107 1.71 2.44 -5.76
C ALA A 107 0.70 3.48 -6.28
N ALA A 108 0.12 4.29 -5.39
CA ALA A 108 -0.85 5.30 -5.78
C ALA A 108 -0.21 6.43 -6.59
N SER A 109 0.99 6.87 -6.22
CA SER A 109 1.73 7.91 -6.97
C SER A 109 2.20 7.43 -8.34
N THR A 110 2.70 6.19 -8.44
CA THR A 110 3.07 5.60 -9.75
C THR A 110 1.86 5.39 -10.65
N ALA A 111 0.74 4.87 -10.11
CA ALA A 111 -0.50 4.72 -10.87
C ALA A 111 -1.03 6.08 -11.37
N SER A 112 -1.02 7.11 -10.52
CA SER A 112 -1.42 8.47 -10.90
C SER A 112 -0.54 9.05 -12.00
N GLY A 113 0.79 8.91 -11.89
CA GLY A 113 1.73 9.35 -12.92
C GLY A 113 1.54 8.63 -14.26
N ALA A 114 1.26 7.32 -14.23
CA ALA A 114 0.98 6.56 -15.45
C ALA A 114 -0.33 7.01 -16.11
N LEU A 115 -1.38 7.27 -15.33
CA LEU A 115 -2.67 7.77 -15.84
C LEU A 115 -2.55 9.17 -16.44
N LEU A 116 -1.74 10.06 -15.84
CA LEU A 116 -1.47 11.39 -16.39
C LEU A 116 -0.68 11.34 -17.71
N GLY A 117 0.08 10.28 -17.95
CA GLY A 117 0.81 10.06 -19.20
C GLY A 117 -0.08 9.62 -20.37
N ILE A 118 -1.30 9.14 -20.11
CA ILE A 118 -2.21 8.62 -21.14
C ILE A 118 -3.27 9.67 -21.46
N THR A 119 -3.17 10.29 -22.62
CA THR A 119 -4.09 11.36 -23.06
C THR A 119 -5.42 10.83 -23.61
N CYS A 120 -5.51 9.54 -23.90
CA CYS A 120 -6.67 8.93 -24.55
C CYS A 120 -7.58 8.08 -23.63
N ASP A 121 -7.28 8.00 -22.33
CA ASP A 121 -8.04 7.22 -21.31
C ASP A 121 -9.44 7.83 -21.01
N GLY A 122 -9.68 9.08 -21.42
CA GLY A 122 -11.00 9.70 -21.32
C GLY A 122 -11.48 9.82 -19.87
N THR A 123 -12.62 9.18 -19.54
CA THR A 123 -13.24 9.26 -18.21
C THR A 123 -12.63 8.28 -17.21
N GLY A 124 -12.07 7.16 -17.66
CA GLY A 124 -11.52 6.09 -16.81
C GLY A 124 -10.35 6.58 -15.95
N GLY A 125 -9.35 7.18 -16.60
CA GLY A 125 -8.17 7.73 -15.94
C GLY A 125 -8.49 8.92 -15.04
N ARG A 126 -9.53 9.69 -15.36
CA ARG A 126 -9.99 10.81 -14.51
C ARG A 126 -10.59 10.30 -13.20
N VAL A 127 -11.43 9.28 -13.26
CA VAL A 127 -12.03 8.63 -12.08
C VAL A 127 -10.96 7.93 -11.26
N GLY A 128 -10.03 7.22 -11.91
CA GLY A 128 -8.90 6.60 -11.25
C GLY A 128 -8.05 7.61 -10.48
N ASN A 129 -7.67 8.72 -11.12
CA ASN A 129 -6.86 9.75 -10.49
C ASN A 129 -7.58 10.42 -9.31
N TRP A 130 -8.90 10.62 -9.42
CA TRP A 130 -9.73 11.16 -8.34
C TRP A 130 -9.80 10.25 -7.11
N ALA A 131 -9.72 8.93 -7.29
CA ALA A 131 -9.64 7.97 -6.18
C ALA A 131 -8.22 7.84 -5.60
N LEU A 132 -7.20 7.96 -6.44
CA LEU A 132 -5.79 7.82 -6.04
C LEU A 132 -5.28 9.01 -5.22
N TRP A 133 -5.70 10.24 -5.56
CA TRP A 133 -5.31 11.45 -4.85
C TRP A 133 -5.65 11.46 -3.36
N PRO A 134 -6.91 11.25 -2.94
CA PRO A 134 -7.26 11.20 -1.51
C PRO A 134 -6.58 10.02 -0.82
N THR A 135 -6.42 8.89 -1.51
CA THR A 135 -5.71 7.71 -1.00
C THR A 135 -4.26 8.03 -0.68
N ALA A 136 -3.56 8.71 -1.59
CA ALA A 136 -2.18 9.14 -1.39
C ALA A 136 -2.05 10.15 -0.25
N LEU A 137 -2.98 11.09 -0.12
CA LEU A 137 -2.99 12.06 0.99
C LEU A 137 -3.21 11.39 2.36
N ILE A 138 -4.14 10.43 2.44
CA ILE A 138 -4.39 9.67 3.66
C ILE A 138 -3.12 8.89 4.05
N ALA A 139 -2.51 8.18 3.09
CA ALA A 139 -1.24 7.46 3.31
C ALA A 139 -0.10 8.39 3.76
N LEU A 140 -0.03 9.60 3.18
CA LEU A 140 0.99 10.60 3.53
C LEU A 140 0.83 11.11 4.96
N VAL A 141 -0.39 11.20 5.47
CA VAL A 141 -0.67 11.63 6.86
C VAL A 141 -0.48 10.48 7.85
N THR A 142 -0.76 9.25 7.45
CA THR A 142 -0.59 8.08 8.34
C THR A 142 0.87 7.70 8.55
N VAL A 143 1.75 7.87 7.56
CA VAL A 143 3.20 7.66 7.70
C VAL A 143 3.84 8.44 8.87
N PRO A 144 3.73 9.78 8.96
CA PRO A 144 4.33 10.55 10.05
C PRO A 144 3.67 10.26 11.40
N TRP A 145 2.36 9.96 11.42
CA TRP A 145 1.69 9.54 12.64
C TRP A 145 2.26 8.21 13.18
N CYS A 146 2.35 7.19 12.31
CA CYS A 146 2.94 5.91 12.66
C CYS A 146 4.41 6.07 13.08
N LEU A 147 5.20 6.87 12.35
CA LEU A 147 6.59 7.17 12.68
C LEU A 147 6.71 7.82 14.07
N PHE A 148 5.88 8.83 14.36
CA PHE A 148 5.85 9.50 15.64
C PHE A 148 5.53 8.52 16.78
N THR A 149 4.54 7.64 16.60
CA THR A 149 4.17 6.65 17.63
C THR A 149 5.22 5.55 17.86
N VAL A 150 6.07 5.26 16.86
CA VAL A 150 7.21 4.33 16.98
C VAL A 150 8.39 4.99 17.69
N ILE A 151 8.71 6.23 17.34
CA ILE A 151 9.88 6.97 17.86
C ILE A 151 9.65 7.56 19.24
N SER A 152 8.39 7.89 19.58
CA SER A 152 8.05 8.52 20.86
C SER A 152 8.63 7.73 22.03
N PRO A 153 9.54 8.32 22.84
CA PRO A 153 10.14 7.64 23.95
C PRO A 153 9.06 7.25 24.93
N LYS A 154 8.80 5.94 24.99
CA LYS A 154 7.88 5.37 25.95
C LYS A 154 8.58 5.43 27.28
N ALA A 155 8.15 6.37 28.12
CA ALA A 155 8.70 6.61 29.46
C ALA A 155 9.00 5.26 30.11
N ARG A 156 10.29 4.95 30.22
CA ARG A 156 10.76 3.82 31.01
C ARG A 156 10.41 4.20 32.43
N GLY A 157 9.32 3.63 32.97
CA GLY A 157 9.07 3.69 34.39
C GLY A 157 10.32 3.17 35.08
N HIS A 158 11.05 4.09 35.72
CA HIS A 158 12.18 3.79 36.57
C HIS A 158 11.75 2.69 37.56
N ARG A 159 12.46 1.57 37.54
CA ARG A 159 12.64 0.69 38.68
C ARG A 159 14.13 0.45 38.82
#